data_AF-B0L9E1-F1
#
_entry.id   AF-B0L9E1-F1
#
_cell.length_a   1.000
_cell.length_b   1.000
_cell.length_c   1.000
_cell.angle_alpha   90.00
_cell.angle_beta   90.00
_cell.angle_gamma   90.00
#
_symmetry.space_group_name_H-M   'P 1'
#
loop_
_entity.id
_entity.type
_entity.pdbx_description
1 polymer ?
#
loop_
_entity_poly.entity_id
_entity_poly.type
_entity_poly.pdbx_seq_one_letter_code
_entity_poly.pdbx_strand_id
1 'polypeptide(L)'
;WKDDIKIDQEAVAGYVGGEFPPNGGAHSGRNWGAFDIQKEVIDLCPTRCMKYDGGKLKIDNRECTRCMHCINVMPRALHIGDDRGCSMLVGAKAPILDGAQMGSLLVPFIKVEEPYDEIKEVIESIWDWWMEEGKNRERLGELIKRQGFQKLLEVTKIKPVPQHVLEPRQTPYIFWKEDEVPGGWTRDIKEFRENHQR
;
A
#
# COMPACT_ATOMS: atom_id res chain seq x y z
N TRP A 1 3.97 -10.98 -1.88
CA TRP A 1 5.17 -11.63 -1.32
C TRP A 1 6.02 -10.56 -0.63
N LYS A 2 6.93 -10.93 0.27
CA LYS A 2 7.81 -9.97 0.99
C LYS A 2 9.30 -10.24 0.83
N ASP A 3 9.65 -11.35 0.18
CA ASP A 3 11.00 -11.74 -0.22
C ASP A 3 11.31 -11.31 -1.67
N ASP A 4 12.38 -11.88 -2.23
CA ASP A 4 12.93 -11.47 -3.51
C ASP A 4 12.13 -12.00 -4.71
N ILE A 5 12.07 -11.22 -5.78
CA ILE A 5 11.65 -11.72 -7.10
C ILE A 5 12.66 -12.76 -7.57
N LYS A 6 12.17 -13.92 -7.99
CA LYS A 6 13.00 -14.98 -8.57
C LYS A 6 13.33 -14.65 -10.01
N ILE A 7 14.61 -14.76 -10.38
CA ILE A 7 15.12 -14.41 -11.71
C ILE A 7 15.80 -15.63 -12.33
N ASP A 8 15.28 -16.09 -13.45
CA ASP A 8 15.95 -17.04 -14.33
C ASP A 8 16.70 -16.27 -15.43
N GLN A 9 18.03 -16.23 -15.34
CA GLN A 9 18.88 -15.48 -16.28
C GLN A 9 18.92 -16.09 -17.68
N GLU A 10 18.75 -17.40 -17.82
CA GLU A 10 18.66 -18.04 -19.14
C GLU A 10 17.38 -17.60 -19.82
N ALA A 11 16.27 -17.56 -19.08
CA ALA A 11 15.02 -17.07 -19.61
C ALA A 11 15.06 -15.57 -19.93
N VAL A 12 15.76 -14.74 -19.14
CA VAL A 12 16.03 -13.33 -19.48
C VAL A 12 16.75 -13.24 -20.83
N ALA A 13 17.78 -14.05 -21.05
CA ALA A 13 18.50 -14.08 -22.33
C ALA A 13 17.57 -14.50 -23.48
N GLY A 14 16.67 -15.46 -23.27
CA GLY A 14 15.65 -15.85 -24.25
C GLY A 14 14.70 -14.70 -24.65
N TYR A 15 14.32 -13.83 -23.70
CA TYR A 15 13.55 -12.61 -24.04
C TYR A 15 14.39 -11.62 -24.86
N VAL A 16 15.62 -11.32 -24.43
CA VAL A 16 16.51 -10.38 -25.13
C VAL A 16 16.89 -10.89 -26.52
N GLY A 17 17.04 -12.20 -26.70
CA GLY A 17 17.28 -12.86 -27.98
C GLY A 17 16.04 -13.01 -28.87
N GLY A 18 14.85 -12.66 -28.39
CA GLY A 18 13.59 -12.74 -29.13
C GLY A 18 12.99 -14.15 -29.23
N GLU A 19 13.50 -15.12 -28.47
CA GLU A 19 12.94 -16.48 -28.39
C GLU A 19 11.58 -16.48 -27.67
N PHE A 20 11.43 -15.59 -26.68
CA PHE A 20 10.20 -15.46 -25.90
C PHE A 20 9.49 -14.13 -26.19
N PRO A 21 8.20 -14.15 -26.56
CA PRO A 21 7.46 -12.92 -26.80
C PRO A 21 7.19 -12.20 -25.47
N PRO A 22 7.44 -10.88 -25.38
CA PRO A 22 7.13 -10.12 -24.17
C PRO A 22 5.64 -10.14 -23.87
N ASN A 23 5.31 -10.07 -22.59
CA ASN A 23 3.95 -10.05 -22.06
C ASN A 23 3.08 -11.22 -22.56
N GLY A 24 3.70 -12.40 -22.70
CA GLY A 24 3.03 -13.60 -23.22
C GLY A 24 2.47 -13.44 -24.64
N GLY A 25 2.98 -12.48 -25.43
CA GLY A 25 2.46 -12.20 -26.77
C GLY A 25 1.20 -11.35 -26.81
N ALA A 26 0.82 -10.70 -25.70
CA ALA A 26 -0.38 -9.85 -25.62
C ALA A 26 -0.43 -8.73 -26.68
N HIS A 27 0.71 -8.31 -27.21
CA HIS A 27 0.83 -7.22 -28.18
C HIS A 27 1.14 -7.69 -29.62
N SER A 28 1.00 -8.99 -29.90
CA SER A 28 1.30 -9.61 -31.21
C SER A 28 0.43 -9.11 -32.37
N GLY A 29 -0.69 -8.44 -32.09
CA GLY A 29 -1.58 -7.85 -33.11
C GLY A 29 -1.03 -6.59 -33.80
N ARG A 30 0.13 -6.07 -33.39
CA ARG A 30 0.78 -4.91 -33.99
C ARG A 30 2.31 -5.09 -33.96
N ASN A 31 3.00 -4.54 -34.97
CA ASN A 31 4.46 -4.47 -34.96
C ASN A 31 4.94 -3.32 -34.06
N TRP A 32 5.56 -3.65 -32.92
CA TRP A 32 6.16 -2.71 -31.96
C TRP A 32 7.69 -2.66 -32.06
N GLY A 33 8.30 -3.43 -32.96
CA GLY A 33 9.73 -3.69 -33.00
C GLY A 33 10.14 -4.94 -32.21
N ALA A 34 11.44 -5.22 -32.20
CA ALA A 34 12.01 -6.26 -31.33
C ALA A 34 11.98 -5.81 -29.86
N PHE A 35 11.87 -6.78 -28.95
CA PHE A 35 11.86 -6.52 -27.52
C PHE A 35 13.12 -5.76 -27.08
N ASP A 36 12.94 -4.69 -26.33
CA ASP A 36 14.02 -3.90 -25.73
C ASP A 36 13.86 -3.89 -24.21
N ILE A 37 14.66 -4.71 -23.51
CA ILE A 37 14.60 -4.83 -22.04
C ILE A 37 14.82 -3.49 -21.32
N GLN A 38 15.63 -2.59 -21.91
CA GLN A 38 15.87 -1.28 -21.32
C GLN A 38 14.59 -0.44 -21.38
N LYS A 39 13.98 -0.33 -22.57
CA LYS A 39 12.79 0.50 -22.78
C LYS A 39 11.52 -0.07 -22.20
N GLU A 40 11.36 -1.39 -22.21
CA GLU A 40 10.08 -2.04 -21.89
C GLU A 40 10.01 -2.56 -20.44
N VAL A 41 11.14 -2.69 -19.75
CA VAL A 41 11.19 -3.18 -18.36
C VAL A 41 11.89 -2.19 -17.44
N ILE A 42 13.13 -1.81 -17.73
CA ILE A 42 13.98 -1.06 -16.80
C ILE A 42 13.53 0.39 -16.67
N ASP A 43 13.37 1.08 -17.80
CA ASP A 43 12.95 2.49 -17.84
C ASP A 43 11.51 2.69 -17.35
N LEU A 44 10.70 1.62 -17.37
CA LEU A 44 9.31 1.62 -16.91
C LEU A 44 9.14 1.12 -15.45
N CYS A 45 10.21 0.66 -14.80
CA CYS A 45 10.15 0.32 -13.38
C CYS A 45 9.85 1.58 -12.55
N PRO A 46 8.73 1.64 -11.81
CA PRO A 46 8.29 2.88 -11.15
C PRO A 46 9.28 3.38 -10.08
N THR A 47 10.04 2.47 -9.47
CA THR A 47 11.06 2.82 -8.46
C THR A 47 12.48 2.83 -9.02
N ARG A 48 12.66 2.52 -10.31
CA ARG A 48 13.97 2.42 -10.97
C ARG A 48 14.96 1.50 -10.23
N CYS A 49 14.44 0.45 -9.59
CA CYS A 49 15.23 -0.49 -8.78
C CYS A 49 15.84 -1.64 -9.60
N MET A 50 15.77 -1.58 -10.94
CA MET A 50 16.24 -2.65 -11.83
C MET A 50 17.47 -2.19 -12.61
N LYS A 51 18.40 -3.12 -12.88
CA LYS A 51 19.57 -2.89 -13.73
C LYS A 51 19.82 -4.10 -14.62
N TYR A 52 20.09 -3.87 -15.90
CA TYR A 52 20.60 -4.88 -16.82
C TYR A 52 22.02 -4.52 -17.24
N ASP A 53 22.96 -5.42 -16.98
CA ASP A 53 24.38 -5.17 -17.17
C ASP A 53 25.13 -6.48 -17.41
N GLY A 54 26.02 -6.49 -18.41
CA GLY A 54 26.76 -7.70 -18.79
C GLY A 54 25.86 -8.91 -19.10
N GLY A 55 24.69 -8.68 -19.69
CA GLY A 55 23.73 -9.74 -20.03
C GLY A 55 22.87 -10.25 -18.86
N LYS A 56 23.03 -9.69 -17.65
CA LYS A 56 22.32 -10.14 -16.44
C LYS A 56 21.37 -9.07 -15.90
N LEU A 57 20.16 -9.50 -15.56
CA LEU A 57 19.17 -8.66 -14.87
C LEU A 57 19.36 -8.73 -13.36
N LYS A 58 19.40 -7.57 -12.70
CA LYS A 58 19.43 -7.43 -11.24
C LYS A 58 18.27 -6.56 -10.79
N ILE A 59 17.70 -6.89 -9.64
CA ILE A 59 16.60 -6.16 -9.01
C ILE A 59 17.01 -5.88 -7.56
N ASP A 60 16.99 -4.62 -7.15
CA ASP A 60 17.01 -4.26 -5.74
C ASP A 60 15.60 -4.44 -5.16
N ASN A 61 15.35 -5.63 -4.59
CA ASN A 61 14.03 -5.99 -4.06
C ASN A 61 13.61 -5.12 -2.87
N ARG A 62 14.55 -4.52 -2.15
CA ARG A 62 14.26 -3.61 -1.03
C ARG A 62 13.52 -2.37 -1.50
N GLU A 63 13.89 -1.86 -2.67
CA GLU A 63 13.28 -0.69 -3.31
C GLU A 63 12.14 -1.07 -4.29
N CYS A 64 11.75 -2.34 -4.34
CA CYS A 64 10.66 -2.80 -5.20
C CYS A 64 9.29 -2.63 -4.51
N THR A 65 8.37 -1.93 -5.17
CA THR A 65 6.98 -1.77 -4.71
C THR A 65 6.04 -2.90 -5.16
N ARG A 66 6.58 -3.93 -5.82
CA ARG A 66 5.84 -5.12 -6.28
C ARG A 66 4.65 -4.79 -7.21
N CYS A 67 4.85 -3.83 -8.11
CA CYS A 67 3.83 -3.37 -9.07
C CYS A 67 3.45 -4.37 -10.19
N MET A 68 4.06 -5.55 -10.21
CA MET A 68 3.90 -6.61 -11.22
C MET A 68 4.45 -6.33 -12.63
N HIS A 69 4.77 -5.08 -13.01
CA HIS A 69 5.15 -4.74 -14.39
C HIS A 69 6.19 -5.69 -15.02
N CYS A 70 7.35 -5.87 -14.38
CA CYS A 70 8.41 -6.72 -14.91
C CYS A 70 8.02 -8.20 -15.01
N ILE A 71 7.28 -8.73 -14.03
CA ILE A 71 6.74 -10.10 -14.04
C ILE A 71 5.71 -10.25 -15.17
N ASN A 72 4.84 -9.27 -15.37
CA ASN A 72 3.86 -9.27 -16.45
C ASN A 72 4.55 -9.28 -17.83
N VAL A 73 5.62 -8.50 -18.00
CA VAL A 73 6.36 -8.44 -19.27
C VAL A 73 7.20 -9.70 -19.50
N MET A 74 7.83 -10.27 -18.47
CA MET A 74 8.71 -11.45 -18.61
C MET A 74 8.28 -12.63 -17.73
N PRO A 75 7.06 -13.18 -17.90
CA PRO A 75 6.49 -14.17 -16.97
C PRO A 75 7.20 -15.53 -16.98
N ARG A 76 8.00 -15.83 -18.00
CA ARG A 76 8.85 -17.05 -17.99
C ARG A 76 10.12 -16.87 -17.16
N ALA A 77 10.62 -15.64 -17.05
CA ALA A 77 11.91 -15.34 -16.44
C ALA A 77 11.81 -14.80 -15.01
N LEU A 78 10.73 -14.05 -14.71
CA LEU A 78 10.52 -13.40 -13.43
C LEU A 78 9.31 -13.98 -12.73
N HIS A 79 9.50 -14.45 -11.49
CA HIS A 79 8.45 -15.06 -10.68
C HIS A 79 8.31 -14.36 -9.33
N ILE A 80 7.11 -14.42 -8.76
CA ILE A 80 6.85 -13.94 -7.40
C ILE A 80 7.75 -14.63 -6.38
N GLY A 81 8.05 -13.96 -5.28
CA GLY A 81 8.73 -14.59 -4.14
C GLY A 81 7.89 -15.67 -3.46
N ASP A 82 8.54 -16.44 -2.60
CA ASP A 82 7.96 -17.58 -1.89
C ASP A 82 7.43 -17.23 -0.50
N ASP A 83 7.84 -16.10 0.08
CA ASP A 83 7.26 -15.57 1.32
C ASP A 83 5.98 -14.78 1.01
N ARG A 84 4.87 -15.53 0.92
CA ARG A 84 3.56 -15.05 0.41
C ARG A 84 2.61 -14.62 1.54
N GLY A 85 1.64 -13.81 1.14
CA GLY A 85 0.62 -13.17 1.96
C GLY A 85 -0.18 -12.18 1.12
N CYS A 86 -1.07 -11.39 1.74
CA CYS A 86 -1.84 -10.35 1.06
C CYS A 86 -1.77 -9.00 1.82
N SER A 87 -2.27 -7.96 1.18
CA SER A 87 -2.53 -6.66 1.80
C SER A 87 -4.03 -6.47 1.95
N MET A 88 -4.47 -5.80 3.02
CA MET A 88 -5.89 -5.46 3.22
C MET A 88 -6.09 -3.98 2.98
N LEU A 89 -6.98 -3.65 2.03
CA LEU A 89 -7.37 -2.29 1.70
C LEU A 89 -8.87 -2.13 1.98
N VAL A 90 -9.27 -1.00 2.56
CA VAL A 90 -10.64 -0.79 3.06
C VAL A 90 -11.26 0.51 2.56
N GLY A 91 -12.59 0.62 2.63
CA GLY A 91 -13.33 1.85 2.38
C GLY A 91 -13.80 2.07 0.94
N ALA A 92 -13.48 1.18 0.00
CA ALA A 92 -13.90 1.33 -1.40
C ALA A 92 -15.43 1.45 -1.53
N LYS A 93 -15.89 2.43 -2.31
CA LYS A 93 -17.32 2.66 -2.58
C LYS A 93 -17.56 3.44 -3.87
N ALA A 94 -18.75 3.26 -4.43
CA ALA A 94 -19.30 4.09 -5.49
C ALA A 94 -19.58 5.54 -5.00
N PRO A 95 -19.92 6.48 -5.90
CA PRO A 95 -20.03 7.91 -5.57
C PRO A 95 -20.96 8.26 -4.39
N ILE A 96 -22.15 7.67 -4.30
CA ILE A 96 -23.15 8.08 -3.30
C ILE A 96 -22.70 7.68 -1.88
N LEU A 97 -22.71 8.56 -0.87
CA LEU A 97 -23.03 9.99 -0.91
C LEU A 97 -21.78 10.87 -1.06
N ASP A 98 -20.72 10.63 -0.26
CA ASP A 98 -19.58 11.55 -0.11
C ASP A 98 -18.42 11.29 -1.09
N GLY A 99 -18.75 10.97 -2.33
CA GLY A 99 -17.79 10.71 -3.40
C GLY A 99 -17.31 9.26 -3.49
N ALA A 100 -16.71 8.94 -4.64
CA ALA A 100 -16.17 7.62 -4.91
C ALA A 100 -14.86 7.43 -4.14
N GLN A 101 -14.59 6.19 -3.71
CA GLN A 101 -13.37 5.82 -3.00
C GLN A 101 -12.84 4.49 -3.54
N MET A 102 -11.52 4.40 -3.68
CA MET A 102 -10.80 3.12 -3.79
C MET A 102 -10.38 2.65 -2.39
N GLY A 103 -9.91 1.41 -2.29
CA GLY A 103 -9.40 0.89 -1.03
C GLY A 103 -8.17 1.66 -0.56
N SER A 104 -8.16 2.08 0.70
CA SER A 104 -6.98 2.65 1.37
C SER A 104 -6.25 1.55 2.14
N LEU A 105 -4.91 1.54 2.09
CA LEU A 105 -4.09 0.48 2.69
C LEU A 105 -4.20 0.49 4.22
N LEU A 106 -4.70 -0.60 4.81
CA LEU A 106 -4.81 -0.79 6.26
C LEU A 106 -3.75 -1.76 6.78
N VAL A 107 -3.66 -2.96 6.20
CA VAL A 107 -2.67 -3.97 6.57
C VAL A 107 -1.68 -4.11 5.41
N PRO A 108 -0.42 -3.65 5.54
CA PRO A 108 0.57 -3.79 4.49
C PRO A 108 0.85 -5.23 4.08
N PHE A 109 0.90 -6.15 5.06
CA PHE A 109 1.12 -7.57 4.82
C PHE A 109 0.51 -8.41 5.94
N ILE A 110 -0.23 -9.45 5.55
CA ILE A 110 -0.77 -10.47 6.45
C ILE A 110 -0.60 -11.84 5.81
N LYS A 111 -0.37 -12.87 6.63
CA LYS A 111 -0.31 -14.25 6.16
C LYS A 111 -1.70 -14.72 5.75
N VAL A 112 -1.74 -15.58 4.74
CA VAL A 112 -2.98 -16.15 4.19
C VAL A 112 -2.85 -17.66 4.36
N GLU A 113 -3.09 -18.10 5.58
CA GLU A 113 -2.96 -19.49 6.00
C GLU A 113 -4.28 -19.88 6.68
N GLU A 114 -4.83 -21.04 6.31
CA GLU A 114 -6.06 -21.55 6.92
C GLU A 114 -5.83 -21.78 8.42
N PRO A 115 -6.76 -21.35 9.32
CA PRO A 115 -8.14 -20.92 9.08
C PRO A 115 -8.38 -19.41 8.89
N TYR A 116 -7.33 -18.64 8.57
CA TYR A 116 -7.36 -17.20 8.28
C TYR A 116 -7.74 -16.33 9.48
N ASP A 117 -7.41 -16.77 10.69
CA ASP A 117 -7.85 -16.11 11.91
C ASP A 117 -7.32 -14.68 12.01
N GLU A 118 -6.08 -14.39 11.60
CA GLU A 118 -5.57 -13.00 11.63
C GLU A 118 -6.32 -12.07 10.68
N ILE A 119 -6.82 -12.60 9.55
CA ILE A 119 -7.65 -11.81 8.60
C ILE A 119 -9.04 -11.59 9.20
N LYS A 120 -9.62 -12.63 9.82
CA LYS A 120 -10.94 -12.56 10.45
C LYS A 120 -10.94 -11.60 11.64
N GLU A 121 -9.90 -11.60 12.47
CA GLU A 121 -9.75 -10.64 13.57
C GLU A 121 -9.79 -9.18 13.09
N VAL A 122 -9.16 -8.86 11.94
CA VAL A 122 -9.23 -7.52 11.35
C VAL A 122 -10.65 -7.21 10.85
N ILE A 123 -11.33 -8.18 10.22
CA ILE A 123 -12.70 -8.01 9.74
C ILE A 123 -13.67 -7.76 10.90
N GLU A 124 -13.60 -8.58 11.94
CA GLU A 124 -14.46 -8.50 13.13
C GLU A 124 -14.22 -7.20 13.88
N SER A 125 -12.97 -6.77 14.07
CA SER A 125 -12.64 -5.49 14.70
C SER A 125 -13.21 -4.29 13.93
N ILE A 126 -13.23 -4.35 12.59
CA ILE A 126 -13.84 -3.33 11.73
C ILE A 126 -15.36 -3.35 11.87
N TRP A 127 -15.97 -4.55 11.91
CA TRP A 127 -17.42 -4.70 12.05
C TRP A 127 -17.91 -4.21 13.41
N ASP A 128 -17.29 -4.61 14.51
CA ASP A 128 -17.66 -4.17 15.86
C ASP A 128 -17.68 -2.64 15.96
N TRP A 129 -16.67 -1.99 15.38
CA TRP A 129 -16.62 -0.52 15.32
C TRP A 129 -17.67 0.08 14.36
N TRP A 130 -17.76 -0.40 13.12
CA TRP A 130 -18.65 0.18 12.12
C TRP A 130 -20.14 -0.06 12.43
N MET A 131 -20.48 -1.18 13.05
CA MET A 131 -21.85 -1.51 13.45
C MET A 131 -22.37 -0.61 14.57
N GLU A 132 -21.50 -0.18 15.48
CA GLU A 132 -21.85 0.72 16.59
C GLU A 132 -21.81 2.19 16.15
N GLU A 133 -20.75 2.60 15.44
CA GLU A 133 -20.46 4.01 15.14
C GLU A 133 -21.00 4.48 13.77
N GLY A 134 -21.38 3.53 12.92
CA GLY A 134 -21.90 3.78 11.58
C GLY A 134 -23.27 4.44 11.64
N LYS A 135 -23.42 5.57 10.95
CA LYS A 135 -24.74 6.20 10.78
C LYS A 135 -25.61 5.37 9.84
N ASN A 136 -26.92 5.62 9.87
CA ASN A 136 -27.85 4.99 8.95
C ASN A 136 -27.39 5.16 7.49
N ARG A 137 -27.17 4.02 6.80
CA ARG A 137 -26.69 3.93 5.40
C ARG A 137 -25.31 4.54 5.15
N GLU A 138 -24.49 4.75 6.17
CA GLU A 138 -23.11 5.21 6.01
C GLU A 138 -22.18 4.03 5.70
N ARG A 139 -21.42 4.12 4.62
CA ARG A 139 -20.45 3.09 4.26
C ARG A 139 -19.19 3.22 5.13
N LEU A 140 -18.45 2.12 5.30
CA LEU A 140 -17.17 2.13 6.04
C LEU A 140 -16.22 3.26 5.60
N GLY A 141 -16.08 3.50 4.30
CA GLY A 141 -15.24 4.57 3.77
C GLY A 141 -15.69 5.98 4.16
N GLU A 142 -16.98 6.19 4.42
CA GLU A 142 -17.53 7.46 4.90
C GLU A 142 -17.32 7.60 6.40
N LEU A 143 -17.50 6.53 7.17
CA LEU A 143 -17.14 6.48 8.59
C LEU A 143 -15.64 6.83 8.80
N ILE A 144 -14.74 6.24 7.99
CA ILE A 144 -13.30 6.54 8.03
C ILE A 144 -13.04 8.03 7.73
N LYS A 145 -13.71 8.63 6.75
CA LYS A 145 -13.58 10.06 6.47
C LYS A 145 -14.08 10.93 7.63
N ARG A 146 -15.14 10.51 8.31
CA ARG A 146 -15.77 11.26 9.40
C ARG A 146 -15.00 11.17 10.72
N GLN A 147 -14.56 9.97 11.11
CA GLN A 147 -13.87 9.73 12.39
C GLN A 147 -12.35 9.71 12.27
N GLY A 148 -11.81 9.70 11.04
CA GLY A 148 -10.38 9.68 10.78
C GLY A 148 -9.80 8.27 10.70
N PHE A 149 -8.73 8.12 9.92
CA PHE A 149 -8.04 6.85 9.73
C PHE A 149 -7.36 6.37 11.02
N GLN A 150 -6.97 7.29 11.91
CA GLN A 150 -6.40 6.99 13.21
C GLN A 150 -7.35 6.14 14.07
N LYS A 151 -8.66 6.41 14.02
CA LYS A 151 -9.64 5.63 14.77
C LYS A 151 -9.73 4.18 14.28
N LEU A 152 -9.68 3.99 12.97
CA LEU A 152 -9.61 2.66 12.35
C LEU A 152 -8.35 1.89 12.81
N LEU A 153 -7.20 2.55 12.87
CA LEU A 153 -5.95 1.96 13.36
C LEU A 153 -6.04 1.56 14.84
N GLU A 154 -6.67 2.39 15.67
CA GLU A 154 -6.87 2.09 17.10
C GLU A 154 -7.75 0.85 17.32
N VAL A 155 -8.92 0.77 16.67
CA VAL A 155 -9.87 -0.34 16.89
C VAL A 155 -9.33 -1.66 16.36
N THR A 156 -8.52 -1.61 15.29
CA THR A 156 -7.84 -2.79 14.74
C THR A 156 -6.50 -3.08 15.43
N LYS A 157 -6.08 -2.26 16.39
CA LYS A 157 -4.79 -2.36 17.11
C LYS A 157 -3.57 -2.37 16.17
N ILE A 158 -3.69 -1.72 15.01
CA ILE A 158 -2.60 -1.61 14.03
C ILE A 158 -1.83 -0.32 14.31
N LYS A 159 -0.51 -0.43 14.45
CA LYS A 159 0.35 0.75 14.62
C LYS A 159 0.39 1.58 13.33
N PRO A 160 0.29 2.92 13.40
CA PRO A 160 0.47 3.76 12.23
C PRO A 160 1.89 3.60 11.68
N VAL A 161 2.00 3.43 10.36
CA VAL A 161 3.27 3.34 9.64
C VAL A 161 3.25 4.23 8.39
N PRO A 162 4.41 4.64 7.84
CA PRO A 162 4.44 5.50 6.65
C PRO A 162 3.66 4.95 5.45
N GLN A 163 3.55 3.62 5.33
CA GLN A 163 2.82 2.93 4.27
C GLN A 163 1.31 3.22 4.29
N HIS A 164 0.75 3.71 5.41
CA HIS A 164 -0.67 4.06 5.51
C HIS A 164 -1.03 5.35 4.77
N VAL A 165 -0.04 6.15 4.39
CA VAL A 165 -0.26 7.42 3.69
C VAL A 165 0.51 7.46 2.38
N LEU A 166 -0.08 8.12 1.38
CA LEU A 166 0.65 8.50 0.18
C LEU A 166 1.58 9.69 0.48
N GLU A 167 1.08 10.64 1.27
CA GLU A 167 1.82 11.80 1.75
C GLU A 167 1.38 12.16 3.19
N PRO A 168 2.28 12.69 4.02
CA PRO A 168 1.89 13.30 5.28
C PRO A 168 0.94 14.49 5.06
N ARG A 169 0.15 14.81 6.09
CA ARG A 169 -0.72 15.99 6.06
C ARG A 169 0.09 17.28 5.90
N GLN A 170 -0.45 18.21 5.11
CA GLN A 170 0.12 19.56 4.92
C GLN A 170 -0.55 20.61 5.83
N THR A 171 -1.71 20.29 6.41
CA THR A 171 -2.44 21.20 7.31
C THR A 171 -1.98 21.01 8.75
N PRO A 172 -1.80 22.10 9.54
CA PRO A 172 -1.25 22.03 10.89
C PRO A 172 -2.29 21.72 11.99
N TYR A 173 -3.53 21.34 11.65
CA TYR A 173 -4.60 21.03 12.62
C TYR A 173 -4.43 19.65 13.26
N ILE A 174 -3.33 19.45 13.98
CA ILE A 174 -2.94 18.20 14.63
C ILE A 174 -3.67 18.08 15.97
N PHE A 175 -4.39 16.97 16.15
CA PHE A 175 -4.98 16.60 17.43
C PHE A 175 -3.96 15.82 18.24
N TRP A 176 -3.89 16.13 19.53
CA TRP A 176 -3.16 15.37 20.54
C TRP A 176 -4.17 14.78 21.53
N LYS A 177 -3.85 13.64 22.14
CA LYS A 177 -4.60 13.18 23.30
C LYS A 177 -4.12 13.92 24.54
N GLU A 178 -5.02 14.13 25.50
CA GLU A 178 -4.69 14.91 26.71
C GLU A 178 -3.53 14.27 27.50
N ASP A 179 -3.48 12.94 27.56
CA ASP A 179 -2.45 12.15 28.24
C ASP A 179 -1.08 12.21 27.56
N GLU A 180 -1.02 12.67 26.30
CA GLU A 180 0.24 12.87 25.56
C GLU A 180 0.82 14.28 25.79
N VAL A 181 0.06 15.21 26.36
CA VAL A 181 0.46 16.60 26.56
C VAL A 181 0.82 16.84 28.04
N PRO A 182 2.09 17.16 28.37
CA PRO A 182 2.49 17.44 29.74
C PRO A 182 1.63 18.56 30.36
N GLY A 183 0.98 18.25 31.50
CA GLY A 183 0.10 19.17 32.22
C GLY A 183 -1.39 19.07 31.87
N GLY A 184 -1.77 18.28 30.85
CA GLY A 184 -3.16 18.11 30.44
C GLY A 184 -3.83 19.40 29.96
N TRP A 185 -5.16 19.43 29.94
CA TRP A 185 -5.92 20.58 29.44
C TRP A 185 -6.66 21.37 30.53
N THR A 186 -6.69 20.87 31.76
CA THR A 186 -7.23 21.60 32.91
C THR A 186 -6.28 22.73 33.28
N ARG A 187 -6.65 23.97 32.96
CA ARG A 187 -5.81 25.17 33.16
C ARG A 187 -6.61 26.30 33.80
N ASP A 188 -6.00 27.02 34.75
CA ASP A 188 -6.58 28.24 35.33
C ASP A 188 -6.08 29.49 34.61
N ILE A 189 -7.02 30.37 34.22
CA ILE A 189 -6.69 31.67 33.63
C ILE A 189 -5.98 32.58 34.63
N LYS A 190 -6.20 32.42 35.93
CA LYS A 190 -5.55 33.22 36.97
C LYS A 190 -4.04 32.97 37.01
N GLU A 191 -3.61 31.72 37.01
CA GLU A 191 -2.18 31.33 36.96
C GLU A 191 -1.48 31.89 35.72
N PHE A 192 -2.16 31.89 34.57
CA PHE A 192 -1.62 32.49 33.35
C PHE A 192 -1.41 34.01 33.52
N ARG A 193 -2.32 34.70 34.21
CA ARG A 193 -2.29 36.17 34.37
C ARG A 193 -1.30 36.68 35.40
N GLU A 194 -0.80 35.84 36.29
CA GLU A 194 0.32 36.19 37.18
C GLU A 194 1.58 36.56 36.40
N ASN A 195 1.77 35.93 35.24
CA ASN A 195 2.95 36.12 34.40
C ASN A 195 2.68 36.99 33.14
N HIS A 196 1.41 37.27 32.83
CA HIS A 196 1.03 37.95 31.58
C HIS A 196 -0.04 39.02 31.83
N GLN A 197 0.39 40.29 31.80
CA GLN A 197 -0.51 41.46 31.87
C GLN A 197 -1.56 41.41 30.75
N ARG A 198 -2.70 42.06 31.00
CA ARG A 198 -3.86 42.04 30.09
C ARG A 198 -3.73 43.07 28.97
#